data_AF-A0A8H4AUX0-F1
#
_entry.id   AF-A0A8H4AUX0-F1
#
_cell.length_a   1.000
_cell.length_b   1.000
_cell.length_c   1.000
_cell.angle_alpha   90.00
_cell.angle_beta   90.00
_cell.angle_gamma   90.00
#
_symmetry.space_group_name_H-M   'P 1'
#
loop_
_entity.id
_entity.type
_entity.pdbx_description
1 polymer ?
#
loop_
_entity_poly.entity_id
_entity_poly.type
_entity_poly.pdbx_seq_one_letter_code
_entity_poly.pdbx_strand_id
1 'polypeptide(L)'
;MDTVLPTAWDVEGNASILNVDSDGLKVSYSGPEDYEVAPIIRANHPIPPQCEIFYFEVKILDNGKYGATEVGFGTNKMTKDCADIIPTLGQEPNSWGYHGDNGYLFCSGSGRPYGPPYSDSDTIGCYLNFRNRIVFYTKNGVNLGIACHLPEDLNSSLYPCVGLSQGGSVEINFGQKKFEYLTMNNDDVRLEKNWLNVKALDIYYGELTKLLKDQPNNPLALLCRGKVCLIMGKYEDAHTDLTRLLLIEPTNEAALRYRGEVNFILKRCDEALIDLKNLVNQRSYDKWAADT
;
A
#
# COMPACT_ATOMS: atom_id res chain seq x y z
N MET A 1 20.02 19.74 1.36
CA MET A 1 18.95 19.88 0.35
C MET A 1 17.73 19.22 0.94
N ASP A 2 16.60 19.92 0.94
CA ASP A 2 15.33 19.32 1.33
C ASP A 2 15.00 18.20 0.35
N THR A 3 14.62 17.07 0.91
CA THR A 3 14.30 15.87 0.14
C THR A 3 12.89 16.02 -0.44
N VAL A 4 12.77 16.09 -1.76
CA VAL A 4 11.47 16.28 -2.42
C VAL A 4 10.75 14.94 -2.56
N LEU A 5 9.48 14.89 -2.15
CA LEU A 5 8.62 13.70 -2.26
C LEU A 5 7.90 13.66 -3.61
N PRO A 6 7.57 12.46 -4.13
CA PRO A 6 6.61 12.34 -5.22
C PRO A 6 5.25 12.90 -4.79
N THR A 7 4.67 13.73 -5.65
CA THR A 7 3.41 14.44 -5.38
C THR A 7 2.45 14.45 -6.56
N ALA A 8 2.94 14.11 -7.75
CA ALA A 8 2.18 14.05 -9.00
C ALA A 8 2.86 13.08 -9.98
N TRP A 9 2.19 12.77 -11.09
CA TRP A 9 2.78 12.12 -12.24
C TRP A 9 3.81 13.03 -12.94
N ASP A 10 4.83 12.40 -13.55
CA ASP A 10 5.80 13.08 -14.41
C ASP A 10 5.13 13.47 -15.74
N VAL A 11 4.84 14.76 -15.91
CA VAL A 11 4.17 15.29 -17.12
C VAL A 11 5.15 15.44 -18.29
N GLU A 12 6.40 15.82 -18.00
CA GLU A 12 7.39 16.15 -19.04
C GLU A 12 8.09 14.91 -19.59
N GLY A 13 8.26 13.87 -18.78
CA GLY A 13 8.96 12.64 -19.14
C GLY A 13 8.07 11.44 -19.46
N ASN A 14 6.77 11.65 -19.72
CA ASN A 14 5.83 10.58 -20.07
C ASN A 14 5.66 10.39 -21.60
N ALA A 15 5.07 9.26 -21.97
CA ALA A 15 4.77 8.95 -23.36
C ALA A 15 3.66 9.86 -23.90
N SER A 16 3.78 10.35 -25.14
CA SER A 16 2.81 11.25 -25.77
C SER A 16 1.39 10.68 -25.93
N ILE A 17 1.23 9.38 -25.70
CA ILE A 17 -0.05 8.66 -25.71
C ILE A 17 -0.73 8.63 -24.33
N LEU A 18 -0.18 9.37 -23.36
CA LEU A 18 -0.78 9.60 -22.06
C LEU A 18 -1.18 11.06 -21.92
N ASN A 19 -2.34 11.28 -21.33
CA ASN A 19 -2.80 12.60 -20.93
C ASN A 19 -2.85 12.66 -19.40
N VAL A 20 -2.19 13.65 -18.82
CA VAL A 20 -2.18 13.90 -17.37
C VAL A 20 -2.97 15.18 -17.10
N ASP A 21 -3.81 15.17 -16.06
CA ASP A 21 -4.62 16.35 -15.71
C ASP A 21 -3.79 17.49 -15.13
N SER A 22 -4.41 18.67 -14.94
CA SER A 22 -3.70 19.87 -14.48
C SER A 22 -3.11 19.72 -13.08
N ASP A 23 -3.73 18.89 -12.25
CA ASP A 23 -3.29 18.64 -10.87
C ASP A 23 -2.20 17.55 -10.82
N GLY A 24 -1.94 16.86 -11.94
CA GLY A 24 -0.93 15.83 -12.04
C GLY A 24 -1.31 14.52 -11.33
N LEU A 25 -2.58 14.32 -10.98
CA LEU A 25 -3.04 13.17 -10.19
C LEU A 25 -3.80 12.15 -11.03
N LYS A 26 -4.41 12.57 -12.13
CA LYS A 26 -5.09 11.67 -13.06
C LYS A 26 -4.28 11.49 -14.31
N VAL A 27 -4.23 10.24 -14.77
CA VAL A 27 -3.61 9.87 -16.04
C VAL A 27 -4.57 8.98 -16.81
N SER A 28 -4.73 9.27 -18.10
CA SER A 28 -5.57 8.51 -19.02
C SER A 28 -4.81 8.19 -20.29
N TYR A 29 -5.05 7.01 -20.84
CA TYR A 29 -4.62 6.65 -22.18
C TYR A 29 -5.32 7.53 -23.23
N SER A 30 -4.55 8.12 -24.13
CA SER A 30 -5.02 8.97 -25.24
C SER A 30 -4.44 8.56 -26.60
N GLY A 31 -3.81 7.38 -26.67
CA GLY A 31 -3.26 6.83 -27.91
C GLY A 31 -4.33 6.24 -28.85
N PRO A 32 -3.92 5.79 -30.06
CA PRO A 32 -4.83 5.17 -31.01
C PRO A 32 -5.34 3.80 -30.54
N GLU A 33 -6.45 3.34 -31.11
CA GLU A 33 -7.09 2.09 -30.69
C GLU A 33 -6.38 0.80 -31.14
N ASP A 34 -5.51 0.90 -32.15
CA ASP A 34 -4.77 -0.24 -32.73
C ASP A 34 -3.33 -0.34 -32.19
N TYR A 35 -3.01 0.43 -31.14
CA TYR A 35 -1.66 0.52 -30.59
C TYR A 35 -1.54 -0.46 -29.41
N GLU A 36 -0.94 -1.63 -29.66
CA GLU A 36 -0.62 -2.62 -28.63
C GLU A 36 0.54 -2.12 -27.77
N VAL A 37 0.29 -1.22 -26.83
CA VAL A 37 1.28 -0.82 -25.82
C VAL A 37 0.62 -0.64 -24.45
N ALA A 38 1.36 -0.96 -23.41
CA ALA A 38 1.06 -0.64 -22.02
C ALA A 38 1.99 0.52 -21.58
N PRO A 39 1.67 1.78 -21.88
CA PRO A 39 2.52 2.89 -21.49
C PRO A 39 2.65 2.95 -19.97
N ILE A 40 3.90 3.04 -19.49
CA ILE A 40 4.20 3.16 -18.07
C ILE A 40 4.54 4.61 -17.75
N ILE A 41 3.78 5.20 -16.83
CA ILE A 41 4.09 6.51 -16.23
C ILE A 41 4.71 6.34 -14.85
N ARG A 42 5.57 7.30 -14.47
CA ARG A 42 6.19 7.37 -13.14
C ARG A 42 5.81 8.67 -12.45
N ALA A 43 5.94 8.71 -11.13
CA ALA A 43 5.82 9.97 -10.40
C ALA A 43 6.93 10.97 -10.79
N ASN A 44 6.68 12.26 -10.54
CA ASN A 44 7.57 13.38 -10.83
C ASN A 44 8.92 13.33 -10.07
N HIS A 45 8.96 12.65 -8.93
CA HIS A 45 10.16 12.48 -8.11
C HIS A 45 10.31 11.04 -7.63
N PRO A 46 11.55 10.58 -7.36
CA PRO A 46 11.75 9.28 -6.74
C PRO A 46 11.31 9.32 -5.29
N ILE A 47 10.95 8.15 -4.75
CA ILE A 47 10.76 7.95 -3.32
C ILE A 47 12.13 8.07 -2.65
N PRO A 48 12.32 9.05 -1.76
CA PRO A 48 13.59 9.17 -1.08
C PRO A 48 13.79 8.03 -0.09
N PRO A 49 14.95 7.35 -0.09
CA PRO A 49 15.22 6.28 0.87
C PRO A 49 15.14 6.73 2.33
N GLN A 50 15.33 8.03 2.59
CA GLN A 50 15.22 8.63 3.92
C GLN A 50 13.78 8.67 4.45
N CYS A 51 12.78 8.47 3.58
CA CYS A 51 11.41 8.26 4.02
C CYS A 51 11.28 6.96 4.78
N GLU A 52 12.11 5.96 4.48
CA GLU A 52 12.14 4.60 5.05
C GLU A 52 10.86 3.79 4.83
N ILE A 53 9.68 4.37 5.01
CA ILE A 53 8.37 3.82 4.70
C ILE A 53 7.65 4.79 3.78
N PHE A 54 7.03 4.27 2.72
CA PHE A 54 6.25 5.06 1.78
C PHE A 54 4.99 4.30 1.38
N TYR A 55 3.88 5.03 1.23
CA TYR A 55 2.59 4.47 0.84
C TYR A 55 1.87 5.42 -0.11
N PHE A 56 1.24 4.87 -1.14
CA PHE A 56 0.34 5.60 -2.05
C PHE A 56 -0.79 4.67 -2.49
N GLU A 57 -1.88 5.26 -2.97
CA GLU A 57 -3.02 4.53 -3.52
C GLU A 57 -3.32 4.96 -4.96
N VAL A 58 -3.75 4.02 -5.78
CA VAL A 58 -4.18 4.23 -7.16
C VAL A 58 -5.62 3.76 -7.30
N LYS A 59 -6.52 4.69 -7.62
CA LYS A 59 -7.92 4.41 -7.95
C LYS A 59 -8.02 4.07 -9.43
N ILE A 60 -8.58 2.90 -9.75
CA ILE A 60 -8.87 2.52 -11.14
C ILE A 60 -10.17 3.23 -11.55
N LEU A 61 -10.09 4.14 -12.51
CA LEU A 61 -11.25 4.88 -13.01
C LEU A 61 -11.89 4.15 -14.19
N ASP A 62 -11.05 3.68 -15.10
CA ASP A 62 -11.41 2.84 -16.24
C ASP A 62 -10.27 1.84 -16.44
N ASN A 63 -10.55 0.54 -16.40
CA ASN A 63 -9.52 -0.48 -16.53
C ASN A 63 -9.11 -0.74 -18.00
N GLY A 64 -9.75 -0.06 -18.95
CA GLY A 64 -9.45 -0.14 -20.36
C GLY A 64 -9.83 -1.49 -20.98
N LYS A 65 -9.49 -1.64 -22.26
CA LYS A 65 -9.94 -2.75 -23.12
C LYS A 65 -9.52 -4.14 -22.63
N TYR A 66 -8.34 -4.26 -22.03
CA TYR A 66 -7.78 -5.56 -21.60
C TYR A 66 -7.78 -5.76 -20.09
N GLY A 67 -8.21 -4.76 -19.32
CA GLY A 67 -8.19 -4.82 -17.86
C GLY A 67 -6.79 -4.94 -17.24
N ALA A 68 -5.74 -4.68 -18.03
CA ALA A 68 -4.34 -4.89 -17.67
C ALA A 68 -3.71 -3.65 -17.03
N THR A 69 -4.41 -3.02 -16.07
CA THR A 69 -3.79 -1.92 -15.31
C THR A 69 -2.76 -2.49 -14.33
N GLU A 70 -1.55 -1.95 -14.37
CA GLU A 70 -0.40 -2.45 -13.62
C GLU A 70 0.00 -1.39 -12.59
N VAL A 71 0.10 -1.77 -11.32
CA VAL A 71 0.44 -0.82 -10.25
C VAL A 71 1.68 -1.30 -9.51
N GLY A 72 2.63 -0.42 -9.25
CA GLY A 72 3.79 -0.76 -8.44
C GLY A 72 4.92 0.25 -8.51
N PHE A 73 6.14 -0.26 -8.67
CA PHE A 73 7.36 0.52 -8.58
C PHE A 73 8.31 0.27 -9.75
N GLY A 74 8.98 1.31 -10.20
CA GLY A 74 10.02 1.21 -11.24
C GLY A 74 11.20 2.09 -10.90
N THR A 75 12.40 1.69 -11.33
CA THR A 75 13.58 2.52 -11.11
C THR A 75 13.84 3.50 -12.25
N ASN A 76 14.75 4.46 -12.04
CA ASN A 76 15.26 5.30 -13.13
C ASN A 76 15.95 4.52 -14.27
N LYS A 77 16.36 3.26 -14.05
CA LYS A 77 16.99 2.39 -15.06
C LYS A 77 15.99 1.57 -15.89
N MET A 78 14.71 1.58 -15.52
CA MET A 78 13.67 0.87 -16.28
C MET A 78 13.55 1.49 -17.67
N THR A 79 13.45 0.66 -18.70
CA THR A 79 13.16 1.09 -20.06
C THR A 79 11.71 1.59 -20.11
N LYS A 80 11.48 2.84 -20.56
CA LYS A 80 10.12 3.36 -20.78
C LYS A 80 9.60 3.05 -22.19
N ASP A 81 10.52 2.90 -23.15
CA ASP A 81 10.24 2.71 -24.57
C ASP A 81 11.15 1.62 -25.14
N CYS A 82 10.57 0.52 -25.62
CA CYS A 82 11.27 -0.45 -26.43
C CYS A 82 10.46 -0.67 -27.71
N ALA A 83 11.07 -0.45 -28.88
CA ALA A 83 10.38 -0.55 -30.17
C ALA A 83 9.89 -1.98 -30.48
N ASP A 84 10.50 -2.99 -29.83
CA ASP A 84 10.28 -4.41 -30.13
C ASP A 84 9.56 -5.17 -28.98
N ILE A 85 9.43 -4.57 -27.78
CA ILE A 85 8.80 -5.19 -26.61
C ILE A 85 7.94 -4.16 -25.90
N ILE A 86 6.67 -4.50 -25.66
CA ILE A 86 5.78 -3.67 -24.85
C ILE A 86 6.27 -3.70 -23.40
N PRO A 87 6.77 -2.57 -22.85
CA PRO A 87 7.29 -2.57 -21.49
C PRO A 87 6.15 -2.86 -20.53
N THR A 88 6.32 -3.90 -19.72
CA THR A 88 5.32 -4.36 -18.75
C THR A 88 5.90 -4.19 -17.35
N LEU A 89 5.21 -3.43 -16.49
CA LEU A 89 5.67 -3.12 -15.13
C LEU A 89 5.80 -4.41 -14.32
N GLY A 90 7.00 -4.65 -13.80
CA GLY A 90 7.35 -5.85 -13.06
C GLY A 90 7.95 -6.97 -13.91
N GLN A 91 7.67 -7.03 -15.22
CA GLN A 91 8.38 -7.96 -16.11
C GLN A 91 9.71 -7.36 -16.54
N GLU A 92 9.71 -6.05 -16.83
CA GLU A 92 10.92 -5.32 -17.16
C GLU A 92 11.93 -5.31 -15.99
N PRO A 93 13.23 -5.47 -16.27
CA PRO A 93 14.25 -5.39 -15.24
C PRO A 93 14.19 -4.06 -14.45
N ASN A 94 14.42 -4.15 -13.14
CA ASN A 94 14.37 -3.01 -12.21
C ASN A 94 12.97 -2.40 -12.05
N SER A 95 11.95 -3.26 -12.08
CA SER A 95 10.56 -2.90 -11.81
C SER A 95 9.81 -4.01 -11.08
N TRP A 96 8.70 -3.64 -10.43
CA TRP A 96 7.82 -4.50 -9.65
C TRP A 96 6.37 -4.07 -9.91
N GLY A 97 5.50 -5.00 -10.24
CA GLY A 97 4.13 -4.70 -10.64
C GLY A 97 3.15 -5.77 -10.18
N TYR A 98 2.03 -5.33 -9.62
CA TYR A 98 0.82 -6.12 -9.42
C TYR A 98 -0.14 -5.81 -10.56
N HIS A 99 -0.70 -6.84 -11.19
CA HIS A 99 -1.48 -6.71 -12.42
C HIS A 99 -2.96 -6.98 -12.19
N GLY A 100 -3.81 -6.13 -12.78
CA GLY A 100 -5.26 -6.14 -12.56
C GLY A 100 -6.01 -7.27 -13.25
N ASP A 101 -5.56 -7.70 -14.42
CA ASP A 101 -6.21 -8.69 -15.27
C ASP A 101 -6.28 -10.08 -14.60
N ASN A 102 -5.20 -10.47 -13.91
CA ASN A 102 -5.01 -11.83 -13.40
C ASN A 102 -4.62 -11.88 -11.92
N GLY A 103 -4.29 -10.74 -11.30
CA GLY A 103 -3.86 -10.67 -9.90
C GLY A 103 -2.44 -11.17 -9.64
N TYR A 104 -1.61 -11.31 -10.68
CA TYR A 104 -0.23 -11.76 -10.55
C TYR A 104 0.69 -10.63 -10.11
N LEU A 105 1.74 -11.04 -9.42
CA LEU A 105 2.87 -10.20 -9.07
C LEU A 105 4.05 -10.53 -9.98
N PHE A 106 4.64 -9.49 -10.54
CA PHE A 106 5.87 -9.54 -11.32
C PHE A 106 6.96 -8.74 -10.59
N CYS A 107 8.17 -9.30 -10.50
CA CYS A 107 9.29 -8.74 -9.73
C CYS A 107 10.59 -8.81 -10.53
N SER A 108 10.72 -7.96 -11.54
CA SER A 108 11.80 -7.96 -12.54
C SER A 108 11.98 -9.33 -13.20
N GLY A 109 10.91 -9.86 -13.79
CA GLY A 109 10.95 -11.14 -14.51
C GLY A 109 9.59 -11.86 -14.53
N SER A 110 9.60 -13.17 -14.27
CA SER A 110 8.39 -14.00 -14.36
C SER A 110 7.38 -13.69 -13.26
N GLY A 111 6.10 -13.83 -13.61
CA GLY A 111 4.97 -13.60 -12.72
C GLY A 111 4.64 -14.80 -11.84
N ARG A 112 4.02 -14.53 -10.69
CA ARG A 112 3.42 -15.55 -9.82
C ARG A 112 2.04 -15.10 -9.31
N PRO A 113 1.13 -16.03 -8.99
CA PRO A 113 -0.10 -15.69 -8.26
C PRO A 113 0.23 -14.93 -6.98
N TYR A 114 -0.53 -13.88 -6.68
CA TYR A 114 -0.33 -13.07 -5.48
C TYR A 114 -1.65 -12.67 -4.83
N GLY A 115 -2.48 -11.93 -5.55
CA GLY A 115 -3.73 -11.37 -5.03
C GLY A 115 -4.90 -11.64 -5.98
N PRO A 116 -6.11 -11.18 -5.62
CA PRO A 116 -7.24 -11.20 -6.54
C PRO A 116 -7.00 -10.27 -7.75
N PRO A 117 -7.66 -10.48 -8.91
CA PRO A 117 -7.70 -9.46 -9.95
C PRO A 117 -8.44 -8.20 -9.46
N TYR A 118 -8.30 -7.09 -10.18
CA TYR A 118 -8.96 -5.81 -9.87
C TYR A 118 -9.34 -5.03 -11.12
N SER A 119 -10.35 -4.16 -11.00
CA SER A 119 -10.90 -3.40 -12.12
C SER A 119 -11.44 -2.04 -11.67
N ASP A 120 -12.22 -1.39 -12.52
CA ASP A 120 -12.95 -0.13 -12.28
C ASP A 120 -13.46 -0.02 -10.84
N SER A 121 -13.26 1.15 -10.26
CA SER A 121 -13.60 1.49 -8.87
C SER A 121 -12.79 0.78 -7.79
N ASP A 122 -11.92 -0.19 -8.08
CA ASP A 122 -10.99 -0.69 -7.08
C ASP A 122 -9.90 0.35 -6.77
N THR A 123 -9.44 0.37 -5.53
CA THR A 123 -8.28 1.15 -5.07
C THR A 123 -7.15 0.19 -4.72
N ILE A 124 -6.01 0.33 -5.39
CA ILE A 124 -4.80 -0.46 -5.14
C ILE A 124 -3.79 0.40 -4.41
N GLY A 125 -3.45 0.00 -3.19
CA GLY A 125 -2.41 0.65 -2.41
C GLY A 125 -1.08 -0.07 -2.53
N CYS A 126 0.01 0.68 -2.43
CA CYS A 126 1.37 0.18 -2.55
C CYS A 126 2.18 0.62 -1.34
N TYR A 127 2.57 -0.35 -0.51
CA TYR A 127 3.46 -0.13 0.62
C TYR A 127 4.89 -0.49 0.25
N LEU A 128 5.81 0.37 0.67
CA LEU A 128 7.24 0.18 0.59
C LEU A 128 7.88 0.46 1.93
N ASN A 129 8.77 -0.44 2.37
CA ASN A 129 9.62 -0.24 3.53
C ASN A 129 11.07 -0.56 3.18
N PHE A 130 11.93 0.46 3.13
CA PHE A 130 13.34 0.33 2.83
C PHE A 130 14.14 -0.37 3.93
N ARG A 131 13.70 -0.32 5.21
CA ARG A 131 14.45 -0.90 6.34
C ARG A 131 14.53 -2.42 6.27
N ASN A 132 13.40 -3.05 5.98
CA ASN A 132 13.26 -4.50 5.84
C ASN A 132 13.03 -4.93 4.38
N ARG A 133 13.13 -3.96 3.45
CA ARG A 133 12.98 -4.12 2.00
C ARG A 133 11.62 -4.71 1.61
N ILE A 134 10.58 -4.54 2.40
CA ILE A 134 9.26 -5.14 2.16
C ILE A 134 8.48 -4.30 1.15
N VAL A 135 7.85 -4.99 0.20
CA VAL A 135 6.76 -4.45 -0.62
C VAL A 135 5.51 -5.30 -0.38
N PHE A 136 4.37 -4.65 -0.18
CA PHE A 136 3.06 -5.29 -0.23
C PHE A 136 2.03 -4.37 -0.90
N TYR A 137 0.91 -4.96 -1.30
CA TYR A 137 -0.21 -4.22 -1.86
C TYR A 137 -1.43 -4.33 -0.95
N THR A 138 -2.32 -3.36 -1.10
CA THR A 138 -3.65 -3.40 -0.51
C THR A 138 -4.70 -3.30 -1.61
N LYS A 139 -5.84 -3.97 -1.45
CA LYS A 139 -7.00 -3.78 -2.32
C LYS A 139 -8.17 -3.29 -1.47
N ASN A 140 -8.70 -2.11 -1.81
CA ASN A 140 -9.84 -1.49 -1.10
C ASN A 140 -9.63 -1.48 0.43
N GLY A 141 -8.44 -1.06 0.86
CA GLY A 141 -8.04 -0.99 2.27
C GLY A 141 -7.69 -2.33 2.93
N VAL A 142 -7.72 -3.46 2.22
CA VAL A 142 -7.34 -4.78 2.75
C VAL A 142 -5.91 -5.13 2.34
N ASN A 143 -5.05 -5.44 3.32
CA ASN A 143 -3.68 -5.90 3.09
C ASN A 143 -3.64 -7.29 2.44
N LEU A 144 -2.90 -7.43 1.34
CA LEU A 144 -2.77 -8.66 0.57
C LEU A 144 -1.53 -9.51 0.94
N GLY A 145 -0.82 -9.10 2.00
CA GLY A 145 0.37 -9.79 2.49
C GLY A 145 1.63 -9.41 1.71
N ILE A 146 2.79 -9.83 2.20
CA ILE A 146 4.09 -9.48 1.62
C ILE A 146 4.15 -9.97 0.17
N ALA A 147 4.28 -9.02 -0.76
CA ALA A 147 4.42 -9.30 -2.18
C ALA A 147 5.84 -9.79 -2.48
N CYS A 148 6.85 -9.00 -2.12
CA CYS A 148 8.26 -9.35 -2.32
C CYS A 148 9.18 -8.57 -1.38
N HIS A 149 10.46 -8.94 -1.41
CA HIS A 149 11.53 -8.13 -0.85
C HIS A 149 12.34 -7.49 -1.99
N LEU A 150 12.68 -6.21 -1.85
CA LEU A 150 13.59 -5.54 -2.78
C LEU A 150 15.01 -6.15 -2.69
N PRO A 151 15.77 -6.16 -3.81
CA PRO A 151 17.15 -6.63 -3.84
C PRO A 151 18.04 -5.88 -2.84
N GLU A 152 19.03 -6.57 -2.27
CA GLU A 152 19.94 -5.98 -1.30
C GLU A 152 20.86 -4.91 -1.92
N ASP A 153 21.18 -5.07 -3.19
CA ASP A 153 22.09 -4.26 -3.99
C ASP A 153 21.35 -3.18 -4.82
N LEU A 154 20.07 -2.92 -4.51
CA LEU A 154 19.29 -1.89 -5.20
C LEU A 154 19.88 -0.49 -4.95
N ASN A 155 20.67 -0.02 -5.91
CA ASN A 155 21.32 1.30 -5.89
C ASN A 155 20.71 2.27 -6.93
N SER A 156 19.41 2.15 -7.18
CA SER A 156 18.68 2.96 -8.15
C SER A 156 17.54 3.69 -7.46
N SER A 157 17.20 4.88 -7.94
CA SER A 157 16.06 5.64 -7.41
C SER A 157 14.76 4.96 -7.82
N LEU A 158 13.87 4.72 -6.85
CA LEU A 158 12.61 4.02 -7.05
C LEU A 158 11.46 5.02 -7.17
N TYR A 159 10.52 4.79 -8.07
CA TYR A 159 9.38 5.65 -8.35
C TYR A 159 8.08 4.84 -8.22
N PRO A 160 7.00 5.45 -7.73
CA PRO A 160 5.63 4.99 -7.98
C PRO A 160 5.38 4.96 -9.49
N CYS A 161 4.82 3.86 -9.98
CA CYS A 161 4.57 3.65 -11.41
C CYS A 161 3.19 3.03 -11.64
N VAL A 162 2.59 3.39 -12.77
CA VAL A 162 1.39 2.72 -13.31
C VAL A 162 1.58 2.43 -14.79
N GLY A 163 1.29 1.20 -15.20
CA GLY A 163 1.07 0.81 -16.59
C GLY A 163 -0.42 0.84 -16.91
N LEU A 164 -0.82 1.45 -18.02
CA LEU A 164 -2.23 1.54 -18.44
C LEU A 164 -2.53 0.64 -19.62
N SER A 165 -3.70 0.00 -19.57
CA SER A 165 -4.31 -0.60 -20.75
C SER A 165 -4.87 0.48 -21.68
N GLN A 166 -5.08 0.13 -22.95
CA GLN A 166 -5.74 0.97 -23.93
C GLN A 166 -7.11 1.46 -23.41
N GLY A 167 -7.32 2.78 -23.45
CA GLY A 167 -8.54 3.44 -22.94
C GLY A 167 -8.59 3.55 -21.41
N GLY A 168 -7.61 2.98 -20.70
CA GLY A 168 -7.58 2.98 -19.25
C GLY A 168 -7.26 4.35 -18.65
N SER A 169 -7.73 4.55 -17.42
CA SER A 169 -7.43 5.75 -16.64
C SER A 169 -7.40 5.47 -15.15
N VAL A 170 -6.55 6.21 -14.43
CA VAL A 170 -6.39 6.09 -12.97
C VAL A 170 -6.23 7.46 -12.31
N GLU A 171 -6.47 7.51 -11.00
CA GLU A 171 -6.13 8.64 -10.12
C GLU A 171 -5.19 8.17 -9.00
N ILE A 172 -4.10 8.88 -8.77
CA ILE A 172 -3.15 8.58 -7.67
C ILE A 172 -3.39 9.48 -6.46
N ASN A 173 -3.22 8.90 -5.27
CA ASN A 173 -3.20 9.56 -3.99
C ASN A 173 -1.85 9.32 -3.31
N PHE A 174 -1.03 10.36 -3.19
CA PHE A 174 0.23 10.38 -2.44
C PHE A 174 0.04 10.81 -0.97
N GLY A 175 -1.21 10.92 -0.50
CA GLY A 175 -1.58 11.38 0.84
C GLY A 175 -2.31 12.72 0.85
N GLN A 176 -2.66 13.29 -0.31
CA GLN A 176 -3.51 14.48 -0.40
C GLN A 176 -4.94 14.21 0.11
N LYS A 177 -5.38 12.94 0.07
CA LYS A 177 -6.66 12.47 0.60
C LYS A 177 -6.41 11.35 1.61
N LYS A 178 -7.38 11.08 2.49
CA LYS A 178 -7.34 9.91 3.37
C LYS A 178 -7.22 8.64 2.53
N PHE A 179 -6.42 7.70 3.01
CA PHE A 179 -6.26 6.40 2.38
C PHE A 179 -7.45 5.49 2.70
N GLU A 180 -7.76 4.54 1.83
CA GLU A 180 -8.68 3.44 2.14
C GLU A 180 -8.05 2.49 3.17
N TYR A 181 -6.74 2.28 3.10
CA TYR A 181 -6.01 1.47 4.09
C TYR A 181 -5.85 2.22 5.43
N LEU A 182 -6.76 1.93 6.35
CA LEU A 182 -6.88 2.60 7.65
C LEU A 182 -5.62 2.58 8.52
N THR A 183 -4.76 1.57 8.35
CA THR A 183 -3.48 1.48 9.05
C THR A 183 -2.58 2.68 8.74
N MET A 184 -2.72 3.30 7.56
CA MET A 184 -1.97 4.50 7.16
C MET A 184 -2.67 5.82 7.52
N ASN A 185 -3.87 5.77 8.14
CA ASN A 185 -4.59 6.93 8.65
C ASN A 185 -4.44 7.05 10.17
N ASN A 186 -4.92 8.14 10.77
CA ASN A 186 -4.79 8.40 12.22
C ASN A 186 -6.12 8.35 12.98
N ASP A 187 -7.23 7.97 12.33
CA ASP A 187 -8.57 8.17 12.88
C ASP A 187 -8.98 7.14 13.96
N ASP A 188 -8.50 5.90 13.83
CA ASP A 188 -8.86 4.78 14.70
C ASP A 188 -8.02 4.71 15.98
N VAL A 189 -6.94 5.49 16.03
CA VAL A 189 -6.15 5.72 17.23
C VAL A 189 -6.23 7.21 17.48
N ARG A 190 -7.15 7.64 18.37
CA ARG A 190 -7.46 9.04 18.71
C ARG A 190 -6.23 9.82 19.18
N LEU A 191 -5.32 10.13 18.28
CA LEU A 191 -4.02 10.72 18.54
C LEU A 191 -4.09 12.20 18.21
N GLU A 192 -3.62 13.02 19.15
CA GLU A 192 -3.51 14.48 18.96
C GLU A 192 -2.39 14.89 18.00
N LYS A 193 -1.52 13.94 17.57
CA LYS A 193 -0.34 14.22 16.75
C LYS A 193 -0.54 13.68 15.33
N ASN A 194 -0.46 14.56 14.33
CA ASN A 194 -0.38 14.18 12.91
C ASN A 194 0.96 13.48 12.63
N TRP A 195 0.99 12.15 12.64
CA TRP A 195 2.18 11.38 12.33
C TRP A 195 2.15 10.92 10.87
N LEU A 196 3.15 11.33 10.08
CA LEU A 196 3.36 10.87 8.70
C LEU A 196 4.85 10.78 8.31
N ASN A 197 5.79 10.89 9.27
CA ASN A 197 7.23 10.72 9.00
C ASN A 197 7.83 9.66 9.93
N VAL A 198 8.70 8.80 9.39
CA VAL A 198 9.31 7.67 10.11
C VAL A 198 10.15 8.09 11.33
N LYS A 199 10.81 9.25 11.30
CA LYS A 199 11.48 9.76 12.52
C LYS A 199 10.49 9.97 13.67
N ALA A 200 9.27 10.41 13.37
CA ALA A 200 8.22 10.55 14.36
C ALA A 200 7.70 9.18 14.83
N LEU A 201 7.62 8.18 13.95
CA LEU A 201 7.24 6.80 14.31
C LEU A 201 8.23 6.18 15.30
N ASP A 202 9.54 6.33 15.10
CA ASP A 202 10.55 5.80 16.02
C ASP A 202 10.50 6.46 17.39
N ILE A 203 10.40 7.80 17.42
CA ILE A 203 10.26 8.56 18.66
C ILE A 203 9.01 8.08 19.42
N TYR A 204 7.89 7.98 18.70
CA TYR A 204 6.62 7.58 19.27
C TYR A 204 6.62 6.14 19.78
N TYR A 205 7.21 5.20 19.02
CA TYR A 205 7.46 3.83 19.49
C TYR A 205 8.27 3.81 20.79
N GLY A 206 9.30 4.66 20.89
CA GLY A 206 10.12 4.83 22.08
C GLY A 206 9.34 5.37 23.28
N GLU A 207 8.50 6.39 23.09
CA GLU A 207 7.61 6.96 24.11
C GLU A 207 6.63 5.90 24.64
N LEU A 208 5.95 5.19 23.74
CA LEU A 208 5.02 4.11 24.09
C LEU A 208 5.72 2.97 24.83
N THR A 209 6.94 2.64 24.43
CA THR A 209 7.73 1.59 25.09
C THR A 209 8.11 1.99 26.52
N LYS A 210 8.41 3.26 26.79
CA LYS A 210 8.61 3.73 28.16
C LYS A 210 7.31 3.69 28.96
N LEU A 211 6.22 4.19 28.39
CA LEU A 211 4.90 4.17 29.05
C LEU A 211 4.45 2.77 29.44
N LEU A 212 4.64 1.78 28.56
CA LEU A 212 4.28 0.39 28.83
C LEU A 212 5.21 -0.32 29.83
N LYS A 213 6.37 0.25 30.18
CA LYS A 213 7.16 -0.24 31.32
C LYS A 213 6.50 0.16 32.64
N ASP A 214 6.01 1.40 32.72
CA ASP A 214 5.38 1.94 33.93
C ASP A 214 3.91 1.50 34.07
N GLN A 215 3.21 1.33 32.94
CA GLN A 215 1.81 0.95 32.86
C GLN A 215 1.61 -0.20 31.84
N PRO A 216 1.97 -1.45 32.19
CA PRO A 216 1.99 -2.57 31.24
C PRO A 216 0.66 -2.92 30.56
N ASN A 217 -0.46 -2.56 31.19
CA ASN A 217 -1.81 -2.87 30.74
C ASN A 217 -2.57 -1.63 30.26
N ASN A 218 -1.88 -0.54 29.89
CA ASN A 218 -2.53 0.66 29.35
C ASN A 218 -3.12 0.35 27.95
N PRO A 219 -4.46 0.32 27.77
CA PRO A 219 -5.07 -0.16 26.54
C PRO A 219 -4.72 0.69 25.32
N LEU A 220 -4.75 2.02 25.48
CA LEU A 220 -4.41 2.96 24.41
C LEU A 220 -2.95 2.80 23.99
N ALA A 221 -2.03 2.70 24.95
CA ALA A 221 -0.60 2.54 24.63
C ALA A 221 -0.32 1.21 23.89
N LEU A 222 -0.98 0.12 24.28
CA LEU A 222 -0.90 -1.16 23.58
C LEU A 222 -1.45 -1.06 22.15
N LEU A 223 -2.61 -0.42 21.96
CA LEU A 223 -3.20 -0.23 20.64
C LEU A 223 -2.29 0.61 19.74
N CYS A 224 -1.84 1.77 20.24
CA CYS A 224 -0.95 2.67 19.51
C CYS A 224 0.34 1.96 19.11
N ARG A 225 0.98 1.24 20.04
CA ARG A 225 2.25 0.58 19.76
C ARG A 225 2.06 -0.59 18.81
N GLY A 226 0.97 -1.35 18.95
CA GLY A 226 0.57 -2.40 18.02
C GLY A 226 0.46 -1.88 16.58
N LYS A 227 -0.24 -0.75 16.38
CA LYS A 227 -0.36 -0.11 15.06
C LYS A 227 0.98 0.39 14.53
N VAL A 228 1.77 1.09 15.35
CA VAL A 228 3.09 1.60 14.94
C VAL A 228 3.99 0.43 14.54
N CYS A 229 3.98 -0.66 15.29
CA CYS A 229 4.71 -1.88 14.94
C CYS A 229 4.25 -2.48 13.60
N LEU A 230 2.94 -2.52 13.34
CA LEU A 230 2.39 -2.97 12.05
C LEU A 230 2.91 -2.10 10.88
N ILE A 231 2.84 -0.77 11.00
CA ILE A 231 3.36 0.16 9.99
C ILE A 231 4.86 -0.02 9.77
N MET A 232 5.62 -0.27 10.84
CA MET A 232 7.07 -0.47 10.79
C MET A 232 7.49 -1.86 10.28
N GLY A 233 6.55 -2.80 10.08
CA GLY A 233 6.83 -4.19 9.73
C GLY A 233 7.35 -5.04 10.89
N LYS A 234 7.15 -4.60 12.15
CA LYS A 234 7.47 -5.35 13.38
C LYS A 234 6.28 -6.22 13.80
N TYR A 235 5.93 -7.20 12.98
CA TYR A 235 4.66 -7.92 13.11
C TYR A 235 4.53 -8.72 14.42
N GLU A 236 5.61 -9.31 14.94
CA GLU A 236 5.55 -10.06 16.21
C GLU A 236 5.36 -9.13 17.43
N ASP A 237 6.00 -7.96 17.43
CA ASP A 237 5.78 -6.93 18.47
C ASP A 237 4.32 -6.46 18.42
N ALA A 238 3.80 -6.21 17.21
CA ALA A 238 2.40 -5.83 17.00
C ALA A 238 1.46 -6.90 17.55
N HIS A 239 1.68 -8.16 17.19
CA HIS A 239 0.90 -9.30 17.66
C HIS A 239 0.87 -9.38 19.19
N THR A 240 2.03 -9.20 19.83
CA THR A 240 2.17 -9.28 21.28
C THR A 240 1.34 -8.22 22.00
N ASP A 241 1.44 -6.96 21.56
CA ASP A 241 0.72 -5.86 22.18
C ASP A 241 -0.79 -5.95 21.96
N LEU A 242 -1.21 -6.27 20.74
CA LEU A 242 -2.63 -6.41 20.40
C LEU A 242 -3.27 -7.60 21.10
N THR A 243 -2.52 -8.69 21.30
CA THR A 243 -2.97 -9.83 22.10
C THR A 243 -3.17 -9.44 23.56
N ARG A 244 -2.23 -8.69 24.15
CA ARG A 244 -2.38 -8.17 25.52
C ARG A 244 -3.60 -7.25 25.64
N LEU A 245 -3.81 -6.38 24.66
CA LEU A 245 -4.98 -5.51 24.62
C LEU A 245 -6.28 -6.32 24.58
N LEU A 246 -6.38 -7.34 23.73
CA LEU A 246 -7.58 -8.18 23.62
C LEU A 246 -7.82 -9.08 24.85
N LEU A 247 -6.82 -9.29 25.71
CA LEU A 247 -7.06 -9.89 27.03
C LEU A 247 -7.75 -8.93 28.01
N ILE A 248 -7.59 -7.61 27.81
CA ILE A 248 -8.17 -6.56 28.66
C ILE A 248 -9.52 -6.10 28.08
N GLU A 249 -9.57 -5.88 26.77
CA GLU A 249 -10.73 -5.42 26.01
C GLU A 249 -11.02 -6.40 24.85
N PRO A 250 -11.67 -7.54 25.11
CA PRO A 250 -11.88 -8.59 24.10
C PRO A 250 -12.68 -8.15 22.87
N THR A 251 -13.45 -7.07 22.99
CA THR A 251 -14.31 -6.53 21.94
C THR A 251 -13.74 -5.28 21.27
N ASN A 252 -12.46 -4.95 21.49
CA ASN A 252 -11.84 -3.79 20.86
C ASN A 252 -11.69 -4.01 19.35
N GLU A 253 -12.52 -3.33 18.55
CA GLU A 253 -12.56 -3.51 17.08
C GLU A 253 -11.24 -3.23 16.39
N ALA A 254 -10.54 -2.16 16.79
CA ALA A 254 -9.28 -1.78 16.19
C ALA A 254 -8.20 -2.83 16.49
N ALA A 255 -8.19 -3.36 17.72
CA ALA A 255 -7.28 -4.42 18.11
C ALA A 255 -7.55 -5.73 17.35
N LEU A 256 -8.82 -6.13 17.21
CA LEU A 256 -9.23 -7.31 16.42
C LEU A 256 -8.81 -7.15 14.94
N ARG A 257 -9.07 -5.98 14.35
CA ARG A 257 -8.69 -5.67 12.96
C ARG A 257 -7.18 -5.80 12.75
N TYR A 258 -6.39 -5.08 13.56
CA TYR A 258 -4.93 -5.07 13.41
C TYR A 258 -4.32 -6.43 13.72
N ARG A 259 -4.83 -7.16 14.73
CA ARG A 259 -4.29 -8.48 15.05
C ARG A 259 -4.63 -9.49 13.97
N GLY A 260 -5.85 -9.44 13.43
CA GLY A 260 -6.24 -10.28 12.30
C GLY A 260 -5.33 -10.05 11.08
N GLU A 261 -5.02 -8.79 10.78
CA GLU A 261 -4.08 -8.44 9.72
C GLU A 261 -2.65 -8.95 10.00
N VAL A 262 -2.14 -8.73 11.22
CA VAL A 262 -0.83 -9.23 11.63
C VAL A 262 -0.76 -10.75 11.52
N ASN A 263 -1.80 -11.47 11.95
CA ASN A 263 -1.88 -12.92 11.84
C ASN A 263 -1.88 -13.38 10.39
N PHE A 264 -2.61 -12.69 9.51
CA PHE A 264 -2.59 -12.97 8.09
C PHE A 264 -1.17 -12.82 7.50
N ILE A 265 -0.47 -11.72 7.82
CA ILE A 265 0.91 -11.47 7.38
C ILE A 265 1.87 -12.54 7.92
N LEU A 266 1.69 -12.96 9.17
CA LEU A 266 2.48 -14.01 9.82
C LEU A 266 2.09 -15.44 9.38
N LYS A 267 1.16 -15.59 8.41
CA LYS A 267 0.63 -16.87 7.92
C LYS A 267 -0.05 -17.72 9.01
N ARG A 268 -0.59 -17.06 10.04
CA ARG A 268 -1.42 -17.61 11.11
C ARG A 268 -2.90 -17.50 10.71
N CYS A 269 -3.27 -18.22 9.66
CA CYS A 269 -4.57 -18.05 9.00
C CYS A 269 -5.77 -18.41 9.89
N ASP A 270 -5.62 -19.42 10.76
CA ASP A 270 -6.69 -19.84 11.66
C ASP A 270 -6.99 -18.75 12.70
N GLU A 271 -5.95 -18.15 13.27
CA GLU A 271 -6.06 -17.04 14.21
C GLU A 271 -6.61 -15.78 13.54
N ALA A 272 -6.16 -15.48 12.31
CA ALA A 272 -6.71 -14.36 11.53
C ALA A 272 -8.21 -14.52 11.27
N LEU A 273 -8.65 -15.74 10.92
CA LEU A 273 -10.06 -16.04 10.67
C LEU A 273 -10.91 -15.88 11.93
N ILE A 274 -10.39 -16.25 13.09
CA ILE A 274 -11.09 -16.07 14.38
C ILE A 274 -11.31 -14.58 14.65
N ASP A 275 -10.27 -13.75 14.50
CA ASP A 275 -10.37 -12.30 14.74
C ASP A 275 -11.37 -11.62 13.80
N LEU A 276 -11.36 -11.98 12.52
CA LEU A 276 -12.31 -11.47 11.52
C LEU A 276 -13.75 -11.88 11.84
N LYS A 277 -14.00 -13.13 12.24
CA LYS A 277 -15.33 -13.59 12.65
C LYS A 277 -15.85 -12.82 13.85
N ASN A 278 -15.01 -12.55 14.84
CA ASN A 278 -15.37 -11.76 16.01
C ASN A 278 -15.78 -10.33 15.61
N LEU A 279 -15.03 -9.70 14.71
CA LEU A 279 -15.34 -8.35 14.22
C LEU A 279 -16.68 -8.29 13.44
N VAL A 280 -16.94 -9.27 12.57
CA VAL A 280 -18.19 -9.34 11.78
C VAL A 280 -19.40 -9.57 12.69
N ASN A 281 -19.27 -10.46 13.68
CA ASN A 281 -20.34 -10.75 14.62
C ASN A 281 -20.74 -9.52 15.44
N GLN A 282 -19.77 -8.71 15.87
CA GLN A 282 -20.01 -7.45 16.58
C GLN A 282 -20.81 -6.46 15.72
N ARG A 283 -20.34 -6.17 14.50
CA ARG A 283 -21.04 -5.26 13.59
C ARG A 283 -22.46 -5.70 13.24
N SER A 284 -22.68 -7.02 13.15
CA SER A 284 -23.99 -7.59 12.90
C SER A 284 -24.94 -7.38 14.08
N TYR A 285 -24.42 -7.48 15.30
CA TYR A 285 -25.18 -7.22 16.54
C TYR A 285 -25.50 -5.73 16.70
N ASP A 286 -24.53 -4.85 16.46
CA ASP A 286 -24.74 -3.40 16.56
C ASP A 286 -25.77 -2.89 15.55
N LYS A 287 -25.75 -3.42 14.32
CA LYS A 287 -26.76 -3.11 13.31
C LYS A 287 -28.16 -3.56 13.75
N TRP A 288 -28.28 -4.78 14.29
CA TRP A 288 -29.56 -5.28 14.81
C TRP A 288 -30.09 -4.41 15.95
N ALA A 289 -29.24 -4.00 16.89
CA ALA A 289 -29.63 -3.16 18.02
C ALA A 289 -30.00 -1.72 17.61
N ALA A 290 -29.45 -1.20 16.52
CA ALA A 290 -29.78 0.13 15.98
C ALA A 290 -31.12 0.16 15.21
N ASP A 291 -31.57 -1.00 14.70
CA ASP A 291 -32.81 -1.16 13.93
C ASP A 291 -34.02 -1.54 14.81
N THR A 292 -33.86 -1.66 16.14
CA THR A 292 -34.92 -1.97 17.14
C THR A 292 -35.23 -0.81 18.07
#